data_AF-A0A8B7ZXB5-F1
#
_entry.id   AF-A0A8B7ZXB5-F1
#
_cell.length_a   1.000
_cell.length_b   1.000
_cell.length_c   1.000
_cell.angle_alpha   90.00
_cell.angle_beta   90.00
_cell.angle_gamma   90.00
#
_symmetry.space_group_name_H-M   'P 1'
#
loop_
_entity.id
_entity.type
_entity.pdbx_description
1 polymer ?
#
loop_
_entity_poly.entity_id
_entity_poly.type
_entity_poly.pdbx_seq_one_letter_code
_entity_poly.pdbx_strand_id
1 'polypeptide(L)'
;MFEKTFMPYVRSLTALTSRDPIDDCVAQQYNRLKESLPDYMIETIQDYELHPNRRPKILVQTVGHVSGAAYYYQRSNMKHDPWGDKKIFGVSIHPKYGGWFAFRGVLIFPGVQLPLVQQDPPDVIKTDEALKDLLDQFNDNWMENKYRDCIEVRERYSPEQIEYFQTPPAQRGKLLGFTGEKTMVERTADRCH
;
A
#
# COMPACT_ATOMS: atom_id res chain seq x y z
N MET A 1 -3.45 -8.83 -7.21
CA MET A 1 -3.79 -7.45 -7.64
C MET A 1 -2.99 -7.08 -8.89
N PHE A 2 -1.68 -7.30 -8.89
CA PHE A 2 -0.80 -6.94 -10.00
C PHE A 2 -1.22 -7.60 -11.34
N GLU A 3 -1.24 -8.92 -11.41
CA GLU A 3 -1.50 -9.69 -12.64
C GLU A 3 -2.97 -9.62 -13.06
N LYS A 4 -3.89 -9.60 -12.08
CA LYS A 4 -5.34 -9.71 -12.31
C LYS A 4 -6.05 -8.38 -12.51
N THR A 5 -5.44 -7.27 -12.11
CA THR A 5 -6.08 -5.95 -12.14
C THR A 5 -5.17 -4.92 -12.79
N PHE A 6 -3.95 -4.78 -12.30
CA PHE A 6 -3.01 -3.78 -12.81
C PHE A 6 -2.52 -4.08 -14.24
N MET A 7 -2.12 -5.31 -14.55
CA MET A 7 -1.66 -5.64 -15.90
C MET A 7 -2.77 -5.51 -16.96
N PRO A 8 -4.02 -5.98 -16.74
CA PRO A 8 -5.13 -5.68 -17.63
C PRO A 8 -5.39 -4.18 -17.79
N TYR A 9 -5.30 -3.41 -16.70
CA TYR A 9 -5.42 -1.96 -16.74
C TYR A 9 -4.35 -1.35 -17.65
N VAL A 10 -3.07 -1.67 -17.43
CA VAL A 10 -1.96 -1.18 -18.26
C VAL A 10 -2.17 -1.52 -19.74
N ARG A 11 -2.59 -2.74 -20.06
CA ARG A 11 -2.86 -3.17 -21.45
C ARG A 11 -4.01 -2.41 -22.11
N SER A 12 -4.92 -1.82 -21.31
CA SER A 12 -6.02 -1.00 -21.82
C SER A 12 -5.63 0.47 -22.04
N LEU A 13 -4.48 0.91 -21.53
CA LEU A 13 -4.01 2.28 -21.66
C LEU A 13 -3.40 2.52 -23.03
N THR A 14 -3.72 3.67 -23.63
CA THR A 14 -3.06 4.19 -24.83
C THR A 14 -1.85 5.06 -24.50
N ALA A 15 -1.84 5.69 -23.32
CA ALA A 15 -0.76 6.52 -22.82
C ALA A 15 -0.75 6.53 -21.27
N LEU A 16 0.40 6.84 -20.68
CA LEU A 16 0.51 7.07 -19.25
C LEU A 16 0.20 8.51 -18.88
N THR A 17 -0.36 8.68 -17.69
CA THR A 17 -0.51 10.01 -17.07
C THR A 17 0.80 10.40 -16.37
N SER A 18 0.81 11.58 -15.76
CA SER A 18 1.92 12.02 -14.90
C SER A 18 1.96 11.32 -13.52
N ARG A 19 0.93 10.53 -13.19
CA ARG A 19 0.84 9.78 -11.93
C ARG A 19 1.46 8.39 -12.07
N ASP A 20 1.76 7.77 -10.93
CA ASP A 20 2.22 6.39 -10.97
C ASP A 20 1.10 5.48 -11.54
N PRO A 21 1.42 4.59 -12.49
CA PRO A 21 0.40 3.75 -13.12
C PRO A 21 -0.38 2.88 -12.13
N ILE A 22 0.24 2.44 -11.03
CA ILE A 22 -0.45 1.60 -10.05
C ILE A 22 -1.45 2.40 -9.22
N ASP A 23 -1.11 3.65 -8.90
CA ASP A 23 -1.97 4.56 -8.14
C ASP A 23 -3.20 4.93 -8.98
N ASP A 24 -3.00 5.19 -10.27
CA ASP A 24 -4.12 5.42 -11.20
C ASP A 24 -5.01 4.18 -11.36
N CYS A 25 -4.42 2.99 -11.47
CA CYS A 25 -5.19 1.74 -11.53
C CYS A 25 -6.10 1.58 -10.31
N VAL A 26 -5.57 1.82 -9.12
CA VAL A 26 -6.29 1.72 -7.84
C VAL A 26 -7.40 2.78 -7.76
N ALA A 27 -7.09 4.02 -8.13
CA ALA A 27 -8.06 5.11 -8.17
C ALA A 27 -9.24 4.79 -9.09
N GLN A 28 -8.99 4.17 -10.25
CA GLN A 28 -10.07 3.72 -11.14
C GLN A 28 -10.95 2.62 -10.51
N GLN A 29 -10.38 1.68 -9.75
CA GLN A 29 -11.18 0.68 -9.04
C GLN A 29 -12.04 1.33 -7.95
N TYR A 30 -11.53 2.34 -7.25
CA TYR A 30 -12.32 3.11 -6.29
C TYR A 30 -13.46 3.88 -6.97
N ASN A 31 -13.25 4.49 -8.13
CA ASN A 31 -14.32 5.15 -8.88
C ASN A 31 -15.41 4.16 -9.32
N ARG A 32 -15.02 3.00 -9.85
CA ARG A 32 -15.99 1.93 -10.20
C ARG A 32 -16.80 1.47 -9.00
N LEU A 33 -16.18 1.39 -7.82
CA LEU A 33 -16.90 1.05 -6.59
C LEU A 33 -17.94 2.13 -6.24
N LYS A 34 -17.58 3.41 -6.33
CA LYS A 34 -18.52 4.53 -6.11
C LYS A 34 -19.69 4.49 -7.08
N GLU A 35 -19.42 4.26 -8.37
CA GLU A 35 -20.44 4.09 -9.40
C GLU A 35 -21.38 2.91 -9.11
N SER A 36 -20.87 1.83 -8.51
CA SER A 36 -21.67 0.65 -8.13
C SER A 36 -22.51 0.83 -6.85
N LEU A 37 -22.25 1.88 -6.08
CA LEU A 37 -22.92 2.18 -4.80
C LEU A 37 -23.44 3.63 -4.80
N PRO A 38 -24.31 4.00 -5.75
CA PRO A 38 -24.72 5.40 -5.97
C PRO A 38 -25.48 6.01 -4.79
N ASP A 39 -26.11 5.18 -3.95
CA ASP A 39 -26.89 5.63 -2.79
C ASP A 39 -26.01 6.04 -1.60
N TYR A 40 -24.71 5.73 -1.64
CA TYR A 40 -23.78 6.02 -0.56
C TYR A 40 -22.83 7.16 -0.94
N MET A 41 -22.71 8.14 -0.04
CA MET A 41 -21.56 9.04 -0.08
C MET A 41 -20.32 8.26 0.37
N ILE A 42 -19.36 8.08 -0.55
CA ILE A 42 -18.12 7.36 -0.28
C ILE A 42 -16.93 8.29 -0.50
N GLU A 43 -16.23 8.57 0.59
CA GLU A 43 -14.93 9.23 0.57
C GLU A 43 -13.82 8.20 0.46
N THR A 44 -12.75 8.56 -0.24
CA THR A 44 -11.58 7.72 -0.46
C THR A 44 -10.35 8.48 -0.04
N ILE A 45 -9.47 7.85 0.74
CA ILE A 45 -8.13 8.37 1.03
C ILE A 45 -7.14 7.28 0.66
N GLN A 46 -6.32 7.51 -0.36
CA GLN A 46 -5.28 6.57 -0.81
C GLN A 46 -4.00 6.69 0.03
N ASP A 47 -3.19 5.64 0.04
CA ASP A 47 -2.00 5.52 0.90
C ASP A 47 -0.91 6.56 0.61
N TYR A 48 -0.85 7.06 -0.63
CA TYR A 48 0.09 8.10 -1.05
C TYR A 48 -0.42 9.53 -0.81
N GLU A 49 -1.66 9.73 -0.38
CA GLU A 49 -2.23 11.07 -0.25
C GLU A 49 -1.65 11.82 0.96
N LEU A 50 -1.16 13.03 0.71
CA LEU A 50 -0.59 13.93 1.71
C LEU A 50 -1.42 15.21 1.85
N HIS A 51 -1.38 15.80 3.05
CA HIS A 51 -1.75 17.19 3.28
C HIS A 51 -0.72 18.15 2.65
N PRO A 52 -1.03 19.45 2.48
CA PRO A 52 -0.07 20.44 1.95
C PRO A 52 1.24 20.53 2.75
N ASN A 53 1.22 20.22 4.04
CA ASN A 53 2.40 20.15 4.91
C ASN A 53 3.18 18.83 4.82
N ARG A 54 2.87 17.99 3.81
CA ARG A 54 3.46 16.67 3.54
C ARG A 54 3.19 15.60 4.61
N ARG A 55 2.30 15.85 5.57
CA ARG A 55 1.83 14.78 6.48
C ARG A 55 0.88 13.84 5.73
N PRO A 56 0.97 12.51 5.92
CA PRO A 56 -0.01 11.58 5.37
C PRO A 56 -1.42 11.93 5.83
N LYS A 57 -2.40 11.87 4.92
CA LYS A 57 -3.82 12.05 5.28
C LYS A 57 -4.36 10.90 6.13
N ILE A 58 -3.73 9.73 6.01
CA ILE A 58 -4.11 8.53 6.76
C ILE A 58 -2.87 7.71 7.12
N LEU A 59 -2.88 7.09 8.30
CA LEU A 59 -1.85 6.14 8.74
C LEU A 59 -2.30 4.71 8.41
N VAL A 60 -2.05 4.27 7.18
CA VAL A 60 -2.61 3.01 6.66
C VAL A 60 -2.23 1.76 7.45
N GLN A 61 -1.04 1.74 8.06
CA GLN A 61 -0.61 0.62 8.92
C GLN A 61 -1.45 0.52 10.20
N THR A 62 -1.77 1.67 10.81
CA THR A 62 -2.68 1.74 11.96
C THR A 62 -4.08 1.31 11.57
N VAL A 63 -4.60 1.76 10.42
CA VAL A 63 -5.91 1.33 9.92
C VAL A 63 -5.94 -0.18 9.67
N GLY A 64 -4.89 -0.72 9.04
CA GLY A 64 -4.74 -2.15 8.82
C GLY A 64 -4.72 -2.96 10.10
N HIS A 65 -4.13 -2.41 11.16
CA HIS A 65 -4.12 -3.03 12.48
C HIS A 65 -5.52 -3.05 13.11
N VAL A 66 -6.15 -1.88 13.25
CA VAL A 66 -7.46 -1.77 13.93
C VAL A 66 -8.61 -2.38 13.14
N SER A 67 -8.42 -2.66 11.84
CA SER A 67 -9.38 -3.43 11.03
C SER A 67 -9.20 -4.95 11.14
N GLY A 68 -8.18 -5.43 11.86
CA GLY A 68 -7.85 -6.85 11.98
C GLY A 68 -7.15 -7.45 10.76
N ALA A 69 -6.77 -6.63 9.77
CA ALA A 69 -6.22 -7.11 8.50
C ALA A 69 -4.76 -7.59 8.62
N ALA A 70 -3.92 -6.84 9.33
CA ALA A 70 -2.51 -7.19 9.51
C ALA A 70 -1.97 -6.58 10.81
N TYR A 71 -1.15 -7.34 11.55
CA TYR A 71 -0.56 -6.84 12.77
C TYR A 71 0.51 -5.79 12.42
N TYR A 72 0.52 -4.65 13.12
CA TYR A 72 1.45 -3.55 12.88
C TYR A 72 2.53 -3.58 13.96
N TYR A 73 3.70 -4.11 13.59
CA TYR A 73 4.85 -4.22 14.47
C TYR A 73 5.63 -2.91 14.47
N GLN A 74 5.86 -2.39 15.66
CA GLN A 74 6.53 -1.14 15.93
C GLN A 74 7.65 -1.36 16.95
N ARG A 75 8.57 -0.40 17.02
CA ARG A 75 9.63 -0.36 18.04
C ARG A 75 9.06 -0.51 19.47
N SER A 76 7.89 0.05 19.74
CA SER A 76 7.20 -0.06 21.03
C SER A 76 6.67 -1.45 21.36
N ASN A 77 6.67 -2.39 20.41
CA ASN A 77 6.30 -3.79 20.68
C ASN A 77 7.47 -4.60 21.26
N MET A 78 8.70 -4.09 21.24
CA MET A 78 9.86 -4.71 21.88
C MET A 78 9.85 -4.46 23.38
N LYS A 79 10.20 -5.47 24.19
CA LYS A 79 10.35 -5.30 25.64
C LYS A 79 11.64 -4.58 25.98
N HIS A 80 12.71 -4.91 25.28
CA HIS A 80 14.01 -4.29 25.41
C HIS A 80 14.45 -3.74 24.06
N ASP A 81 14.68 -2.44 24.02
CA ASP A 81 14.94 -1.71 22.79
C ASP A 81 16.45 -1.71 22.45
N PRO A 82 16.86 -2.40 21.37
CA PRO A 82 18.28 -2.53 21.02
C PRO A 82 18.79 -1.37 20.13
N TRP A 83 17.95 -0.41 19.72
CA TRP A 83 18.27 0.50 18.62
C TRP A 83 18.80 1.88 19.06
N GLY A 84 18.81 2.19 20.36
CA GLY A 84 19.29 3.48 20.86
C GLY A 84 18.59 4.65 20.16
N ASP A 85 19.34 5.63 19.66
CA ASP A 85 18.76 6.81 18.99
C ASP A 85 18.33 6.57 17.53
N LYS A 86 18.56 5.36 16.97
CA LYS A 86 18.19 5.05 15.58
C LYS A 86 16.68 5.10 15.41
N LYS A 87 16.20 5.87 14.44
CA LYS A 87 14.78 5.86 14.06
C LYS A 87 14.43 4.53 13.40
N ILE A 88 13.42 3.85 13.95
CA ILE A 88 12.92 2.56 13.45
C ILE A 88 11.47 2.75 12.99
N PHE A 89 11.22 2.50 11.72
CA PHE A 89 9.87 2.47 11.15
C PHE A 89 9.24 1.11 11.38
N GLY A 90 7.96 1.11 11.75
CA GLY A 90 7.18 -0.11 11.89
C GLY A 90 6.77 -0.72 10.54
N VAL A 91 6.40 -1.99 10.58
CA VAL A 91 5.95 -2.75 9.41
C VAL A 91 4.73 -3.60 9.75
N SER A 92 3.79 -3.71 8.82
CA SER A 92 2.63 -4.58 8.98
C SER A 92 2.85 -5.92 8.32
N ILE A 93 2.48 -7.01 9.01
CA ILE A 93 2.59 -8.39 8.49
C ILE A 93 1.21 -9.02 8.43
N HIS A 94 0.82 -9.44 7.23
CA HIS A 94 -0.44 -10.12 6.99
C HIS A 94 -0.30 -11.61 7.34
N PRO A 95 -1.27 -12.21 8.06
CA PRO A 95 -1.14 -13.58 8.58
C PRO A 95 -1.04 -14.66 7.50
N LYS A 96 -1.41 -14.36 6.24
CA LYS A 96 -1.31 -15.30 5.10
C LYS A 96 -0.24 -14.94 4.08
N TYR A 97 0.18 -13.68 4.04
CA TYR A 97 1.02 -13.16 2.95
C TYR A 97 2.34 -12.57 3.47
N GLY A 98 2.56 -12.60 4.78
CA GLY A 98 3.72 -11.95 5.38
C GLY A 98 3.74 -10.46 5.01
N GLY A 99 4.87 -10.00 4.48
CA GLY A 99 4.99 -8.66 3.89
C GLY A 99 4.66 -8.57 2.39
N TRP A 100 4.20 -9.65 1.73
CA TRP A 100 3.84 -9.66 0.30
C TRP A 100 2.46 -9.05 0.03
N PHE A 101 2.23 -7.84 0.55
CA PHE A 101 1.05 -7.05 0.28
C PHE A 101 1.36 -5.56 0.43
N ALA A 102 0.38 -4.72 0.09
CA ALA A 102 0.40 -3.29 0.40
C ALA A 102 -1.02 -2.83 0.71
N PHE A 103 -1.16 -1.93 1.69
CA PHE A 103 -2.40 -1.17 1.84
C PHE A 103 -2.56 -0.20 0.69
N ARG A 104 -3.80 0.06 0.25
CA ARG A 104 -4.11 0.95 -0.89
C ARG A 104 -4.93 2.18 -0.53
N GLY A 105 -5.37 2.26 0.73
CA GLY A 105 -6.19 3.35 1.21
C GLY A 105 -7.38 2.86 2.04
N VAL A 106 -8.31 3.78 2.23
CA VAL A 106 -9.54 3.58 3.00
C VAL A 106 -10.75 4.09 2.24
N LEU A 107 -11.88 3.45 2.49
CA LEU A 107 -13.21 3.89 2.07
C LEU A 107 -13.95 4.34 3.33
N ILE A 108 -14.45 5.56 3.32
CA ILE A 108 -15.18 6.15 4.43
C ILE A 108 -16.61 6.39 3.95
N PHE A 109 -17.57 5.93 4.75
CA PHE A 109 -19.01 6.06 4.49
C PHE A 109 -19.62 6.98 5.57
N PRO A 110 -19.60 8.32 5.41
CA PRO A 110 -19.96 9.24 6.49
C PRO A 110 -21.40 9.06 7.00
N GLY A 111 -22.32 8.64 6.13
CA GLY A 111 -23.72 8.40 6.47
C GLY A 111 -24.02 7.02 7.07
N VAL A 112 -23.01 6.15 7.22
CA VAL A 112 -23.20 4.77 7.69
C VAL A 112 -22.63 4.63 9.10
N GLN A 113 -23.51 4.34 10.05
CA GLN A 113 -23.14 4.02 11.43
C GLN A 113 -23.62 2.61 11.74
N LEU A 114 -22.69 1.71 12.03
CA LEU A 114 -22.96 0.32 12.34
C LEU A 114 -22.20 -0.08 13.62
N PRO A 115 -22.79 -0.89 14.50
CA PRO A 115 -22.08 -1.47 15.64
C PRO A 115 -21.14 -2.57 15.13
N LEU A 116 -19.95 -2.18 14.68
CA LEU A 116 -18.93 -3.12 14.21
C LEU A 116 -18.15 -3.65 15.42
N VAL A 117 -17.95 -4.97 15.45
CA VAL A 117 -17.03 -5.60 16.41
C VAL A 117 -15.64 -5.56 15.80
N GLN A 118 -14.74 -4.84 16.43
CA GLN A 118 -13.33 -4.83 16.07
C GLN A 118 -12.70 -6.20 16.38
N GLN A 119 -11.98 -6.76 15.42
CA GLN A 119 -11.16 -7.95 15.61
C GLN A 119 -9.70 -7.55 15.60
N ASP A 120 -8.95 -8.03 16.59
CA ASP A 120 -7.50 -7.84 16.58
C ASP A 120 -6.86 -8.68 15.48
N PRO A 121 -5.86 -8.14 14.77
CA PRO A 121 -5.15 -8.90 13.76
C PRO A 121 -4.34 -10.02 14.44
N PRO A 122 -4.19 -11.19 13.80
CA PRO A 122 -3.37 -12.25 14.37
C PRO A 122 -1.93 -11.77 14.55
N ASP A 123 -1.46 -11.79 15.80
CA ASP A 123 -0.05 -11.65 16.12
C ASP A 123 0.67 -12.94 15.69
N VAL A 124 1.60 -12.82 14.74
CA VAL A 124 2.33 -13.92 14.11
C VAL A 124 3.82 -13.91 14.43
N ILE A 125 4.33 -12.86 15.11
CA ILE A 125 5.73 -12.75 15.51
C ILE A 125 5.79 -12.74 17.04
N LYS A 126 6.18 -13.88 17.62
CA LYS A 126 6.00 -14.15 19.06
C LYS A 126 7.20 -13.86 19.94
N THR A 127 8.36 -13.57 19.36
CA THR A 127 9.60 -13.38 20.11
C THR A 127 10.25 -12.05 19.78
N ASP A 128 10.92 -11.46 20.77
CA ASP A 128 11.68 -10.21 20.60
C ASP A 128 12.80 -10.38 19.56
N GLU A 129 13.40 -11.57 19.45
CA GLU A 129 14.42 -11.86 18.44
C GLU A 129 13.84 -11.82 17.02
N ALA A 130 12.67 -12.42 16.80
CA ALA A 130 12.02 -12.41 15.50
C ALA A 130 11.47 -11.02 15.14
N LEU A 131 10.96 -10.28 16.13
CA LEU A 131 10.54 -8.89 15.95
C LEU A 131 11.72 -7.99 15.62
N LYS A 132 12.86 -8.18 16.29
CA LYS A 132 14.09 -7.45 16.00
C LYS A 132 14.58 -7.73 14.57
N ASP A 133 14.68 -9.00 14.19
CA ASP A 133 15.09 -9.37 12.82
C ASP A 133 14.12 -8.78 11.78
N LEU A 134 12.81 -8.89 11.99
CA LEU A 134 11.82 -8.28 11.10
C LEU A 134 12.05 -6.77 10.92
N LEU A 135 12.21 -6.03 12.01
CA LEU A 135 12.38 -4.58 11.97
C LEU A 135 13.74 -4.19 11.38
N ASP A 136 14.82 -4.92 11.67
CA ASP A 136 16.13 -4.69 11.05
C ASP A 136 16.07 -4.93 9.54
N GLN A 137 15.50 -6.06 9.10
CA GLN A 137 15.37 -6.38 7.67
C GLN A 137 14.50 -5.35 6.93
N PHE A 138 13.43 -4.86 7.55
CA PHE A 138 12.57 -3.84 6.95
C PHE A 138 13.27 -2.47 6.88
N ASN A 139 14.03 -2.07 7.89
CA ASN A 139 14.63 -0.74 7.93
C ASN A 139 15.94 -0.68 7.13
N ASP A 140 16.74 -1.75 7.10
CA ASP A 140 18.07 -1.75 6.51
C ASP A 140 18.15 -2.50 5.17
N ASN A 141 17.33 -3.54 4.96
CA ASN A 141 17.46 -4.47 3.83
C ASN A 141 16.16 -4.69 3.04
N TRP A 142 15.25 -3.70 3.02
CA TRP A 142 13.92 -3.88 2.42
C TRP A 142 13.94 -4.26 0.95
N MET A 143 14.98 -3.87 0.19
CA MET A 143 15.14 -4.19 -1.23
C MET A 143 15.37 -5.68 -1.49
N GLU A 144 15.90 -6.41 -0.50
CA GLU A 144 16.09 -7.86 -0.59
C GLU A 144 14.79 -8.64 -0.40
N ASN A 145 13.69 -7.96 0.00
CA ASN A 145 12.38 -8.53 0.27
C ASN A 145 12.32 -9.61 1.38
N LYS A 146 13.44 -9.94 2.04
CA LYS A 146 13.52 -10.99 3.07
C LYS A 146 12.55 -10.78 4.23
N TYR A 147 12.34 -9.54 4.66
CA TYR A 147 11.39 -9.21 5.73
C TYR A 147 9.95 -9.67 5.42
N ARG A 148 9.61 -9.83 4.14
CA ARG A 148 8.29 -10.26 3.69
C ARG A 148 8.02 -11.74 3.97
N ASP A 149 9.08 -12.53 4.16
CA ASP A 149 9.06 -13.97 4.44
C ASP A 149 9.36 -14.28 5.93
N CYS A 150 9.03 -13.36 6.85
CA CYS A 150 9.16 -13.59 8.30
C CYS A 150 8.21 -14.67 8.87
N ILE A 151 7.29 -15.18 8.04
CA ILE A 151 6.41 -16.31 8.31
C ILE A 151 6.32 -17.19 7.05
N GLU A 152 5.75 -18.39 7.18
CA GLU A 152 5.34 -19.15 6.00
C GLU A 152 4.19 -18.41 5.27
N VAL A 153 4.41 -18.06 4.00
CA VAL A 153 3.47 -17.29 3.20
C VAL A 153 2.79 -18.15 2.16
N ARG A 154 1.50 -17.89 1.94
CA ARG A 154 0.68 -18.60 0.93
C ARG A 154 1.09 -18.25 -0.50
N GLU A 155 1.46 -16.99 -0.74
CA GLU A 155 1.73 -16.46 -2.07
C GLU A 155 2.71 -15.30 -1.94
N ARG A 156 3.62 -15.19 -2.92
CA ARG A 156 4.59 -14.11 -3.06
C ARG A 156 4.27 -13.30 -4.30
N TYR A 157 4.85 -12.11 -4.40
CA TYR A 157 4.84 -11.39 -5.67
C TYR A 157 5.57 -12.19 -6.75
N SER A 158 5.06 -12.16 -7.97
CA SER A 158 5.73 -12.74 -9.13
C SER A 158 7.05 -12.02 -9.41
N PRO A 159 8.00 -12.64 -10.15
CA PRO A 159 9.23 -11.96 -10.57
C PRO A 159 8.96 -10.65 -11.31
N GLU A 160 7.96 -10.62 -12.20
CA GLU A 160 7.53 -9.42 -12.93
C GLU A 160 7.02 -8.32 -11.98
N GLN A 161 6.23 -8.69 -10.96
CA GLN A 161 5.76 -7.75 -9.94
C GLN A 161 6.91 -7.21 -9.08
N ILE A 162 7.89 -8.04 -8.73
CA ILE A 162 9.08 -7.62 -7.98
C ILE A 162 9.90 -6.62 -8.81
N GLU A 163 10.17 -6.95 -10.08
CA GLU A 163 10.90 -6.08 -11.01
C GLU A 163 10.20 -4.72 -11.15
N TYR A 164 8.87 -4.72 -11.28
CA TYR A 164 8.09 -3.49 -11.35
C TYR A 164 8.27 -2.59 -10.12
N PHE A 165 8.18 -3.16 -8.91
CA PHE A 165 8.30 -2.37 -7.68
C PHE A 165 9.73 -1.95 -7.36
N GLN A 166 10.73 -2.72 -7.79
CA GLN A 166 12.14 -2.35 -7.71
C GLN A 166 12.53 -1.30 -8.75
N THR A 167 11.78 -1.20 -9.85
CA THR A 167 11.99 -0.18 -10.87
C THR A 167 11.57 1.20 -10.34
N PRO A 168 12.46 2.22 -10.42
CA PRO A 168 12.13 3.58 -10.00
C PRO A 168 10.91 4.12 -10.76
N PRO A 169 10.01 4.90 -10.11
CA PRO A 169 8.77 5.38 -10.75
C PRO A 169 8.97 6.01 -12.14
N ALA A 170 10.02 6.82 -12.31
CA ALA A 170 10.35 7.46 -13.59
C ALA A 170 10.70 6.49 -14.73
N GLN A 171 11.10 5.26 -14.41
CA GLN A 171 11.48 4.24 -15.39
C GLN A 171 10.36 3.22 -15.65
N ARG A 172 9.30 3.22 -14.83
CA ARG A 172 8.18 2.26 -14.95
C ARG A 172 7.47 2.38 -16.28
N GLY A 173 7.35 3.57 -16.84
CA GLY A 173 6.73 3.74 -18.16
C GLY A 173 7.47 2.97 -19.25
N LYS A 174 8.80 3.06 -19.26
CA LYS A 174 9.64 2.30 -20.17
C LYS A 174 9.53 0.79 -19.92
N LEU A 175 9.54 0.36 -18.65
CA LEU A 175 9.37 -1.05 -18.28
C LEU A 175 8.04 -1.62 -18.80
N LEU A 176 6.97 -0.83 -18.72
CA LEU A 176 5.64 -1.21 -19.19
C LEU A 176 5.46 -1.08 -20.72
N GLY A 177 6.49 -0.69 -21.46
CA GLY A 177 6.45 -0.59 -22.93
C GLY A 177 5.95 0.74 -23.49
N PHE A 178 5.79 1.79 -22.66
CA PHE A 178 5.47 3.13 -23.13
C PHE A 178 6.76 3.84 -23.54
N THR A 179 6.98 4.01 -24.85
CA THR A 179 8.08 4.82 -25.41
C THR A 179 7.63 6.26 -25.60
N GLY A 180 8.49 7.21 -25.22
CA GLY A 180 8.14 8.62 -24.98
C GLY A 180 7.85 9.50 -26.20
N GLU A 181 7.00 9.08 -27.14
CA GLU A 181 6.35 10.00 -28.08
C GLU A 181 5.00 10.46 -27.51
N LYS A 182 5.09 11.43 -26.59
CA LYS A 182 4.06 12.36 -26.08
C LYS A 182 2.60 11.87 -26.07
N THR A 183 2.07 11.65 -24.87
CA THR A 183 0.85 12.34 -24.41
C THR A 183 0.73 12.24 -22.88
N MET A 184 1.57 12.97 -22.15
CA MET A 184 1.16 13.40 -20.81
C MET A 184 0.08 14.47 -21.01
N VAL A 185 -1.18 14.07 -20.88
CA VAL A 185 -2.29 15.02 -20.85
C VAL A 185 -2.25 15.70 -19.48
N GLU A 186 -1.74 16.93 -19.43
CA GLU A 186 -1.97 17.80 -18.28
C GLU A 186 -3.48 18.05 -18.17
N ARG A 187 -4.12 17.53 -17.12
CA ARG A 187 -5.47 18.00 -16.78
C ARG A 187 -5.33 19.43 -16.27
N THR A 188 -5.77 20.38 -17.08
CA THR A 188 -6.09 21.73 -16.62
C THR A 188 -7.07 21.61 -15.46
N ALA A 189 -6.70 22.17 -14.30
CA ALA A 189 -7.57 22.25 -13.15
C ALA A 189 -8.81 23.07 -13.51
N ASP A 190 -9.97 22.42 -13.60
CA ASP A 190 -11.26 23.10 -13.55
C ASP A 190 -11.38 23.77 -12.19
N ARG A 191 -11.10 25.08 -12.17
CA ARG A 191 -11.51 25.97 -11.09
C ARG A 191 -13.02 26.11 -11.20
N CYS A 192 -13.77 25.33 -10.44
CA CYS A 192 -15.15 25.71 -10.13
C CYS A 192 -15.12 26.92 -9.20
N HIS A 193 -15.78 27.99 -9.64
CA HIS A 193 -16.20 29.13 -8.83
C HIS A 193 -17.33 28.74 -7.89
#